data_AF-A0A6M5YNM5-F1
#
_entry.id   AF-A0A6M5YNM5-F1
#
_cell.length_a   1.000
_cell.length_b   1.000
_cell.length_c   1.000
_cell.angle_alpha   90.00
_cell.angle_beta   90.00
_cell.angle_gamma   90.00
#
_symmetry.space_group_name_H-M   'P 1'
#
loop_
_entity.id
_entity.type
_entity.pdbx_description
1 polymer ?
#
loop_
_entity_poly.entity_id
_entity_poly.type
_entity_poly.pdbx_seq_one_letter_code
_entity_poly.pdbx_strand_id
1 'polypeptide(L)'
;MTQSDIEFDLGTATLSCTVEDVAATFAGMLQEMRAAALFVPADERAVLRRIMGRASGTYTVEDVFPDFARDSGALTTLRRLRTAQFIRPAGRDMWDRGERIAIKPFARLVWDRLGEDAIFAPAEDAPEAAAADEVDLAAPEVDELGSRETARLESDELAVPGSKETARLKNNPAAAWDDDDVLDFLKDDTPG
;
A
#
# COMPACT_ATOMS: atom_id res chain seq x y z
N MET A 1 -35.02 -8.36 -10.86
CA MET A 1 -33.69 -8.57 -11.46
C MET A 1 -33.14 -9.85 -10.86
N THR A 2 -32.69 -10.81 -11.66
CA THR A 2 -32.14 -12.08 -11.18
C THR A 2 -30.69 -11.85 -10.75
N GLN A 3 -30.46 -11.69 -9.45
CA GLN A 3 -29.10 -11.73 -8.88
C GLN A 3 -28.48 -13.06 -9.30
N SER A 4 -27.43 -12.98 -10.11
CA SER A 4 -26.68 -14.17 -10.54
C SER A 4 -25.58 -14.38 -9.52
N ASP A 5 -25.78 -15.35 -8.63
CA ASP A 5 -24.77 -15.77 -7.67
C ASP A 5 -23.67 -16.54 -8.41
N ILE A 6 -22.42 -16.21 -8.11
CA ILE A 6 -21.23 -16.89 -8.60
C ILE A 6 -20.58 -17.60 -7.42
N GLU A 7 -20.33 -18.90 -7.58
CA GLU A 7 -19.54 -19.68 -6.65
C GLU A 7 -18.13 -19.88 -7.19
N PHE A 8 -17.15 -19.43 -6.41
CA PHE A 8 -15.72 -19.67 -6.65
C PHE A 8 -15.25 -20.80 -5.75
N ASP A 9 -14.85 -21.92 -6.36
CA ASP A 9 -14.12 -22.96 -5.66
C ASP A 9 -12.63 -22.60 -5.60
N LEU A 10 -12.14 -22.31 -4.40
CA LEU A 10 -10.74 -21.98 -4.12
C LEU A 10 -9.96 -23.23 -3.65
N GLY A 11 -10.56 -24.42 -3.77
CA GLY A 11 -10.01 -25.71 -3.37
C GLY A 11 -10.16 -25.98 -1.86
N THR A 12 -9.81 -25.01 -1.01
CA THR A 12 -9.95 -25.14 0.46
C THR A 12 -11.19 -24.46 1.01
N ALA A 13 -11.84 -23.61 0.21
CA ALA A 13 -13.02 -22.87 0.59
C ALA A 13 -13.85 -22.55 -0.66
N THR A 14 -15.17 -22.44 -0.47
CA THR A 14 -16.08 -21.93 -1.49
C THR A 14 -16.46 -20.51 -1.11
N LEU A 15 -16.27 -19.57 -2.03
CA LEU A 15 -16.73 -18.20 -1.89
C LEU A 15 -17.96 -18.01 -2.76
N SER A 16 -19.08 -17.60 -2.18
CA SER A 16 -20.27 -17.18 -2.92
C SER A 16 -20.37 -15.66 -2.88
N CYS A 17 -20.51 -15.04 -4.04
CA CYS A 17 -20.75 -13.62 -4.17
C CYS A 17 -21.56 -13.33 -5.44
N THR A 18 -22.12 -12.14 -5.52
CA THR A 18 -22.89 -11.73 -6.70
C THR A 18 -21.97 -11.21 -7.80
N VAL A 19 -22.45 -11.18 -9.04
CA VAL A 19 -21.77 -10.49 -10.15
C VAL A 19 -21.46 -9.03 -9.80
N GLU A 20 -22.35 -8.37 -9.05
CA GLU A 20 -22.21 -6.97 -8.64
C GLU A 20 -21.03 -6.80 -7.67
N ASP A 21 -20.88 -7.71 -6.70
CA ASP A 21 -19.75 -7.69 -5.76
C ASP A 21 -18.41 -7.84 -6.48
N VAL A 22 -18.36 -8.76 -7.46
CA VAL A 22 -17.16 -8.97 -8.29
C VAL A 22 -16.89 -7.72 -9.12
N ALA A 23 -17.89 -7.17 -9.79
CA ALA A 23 -17.73 -5.97 -10.62
C ALA A 23 -17.24 -4.78 -9.79
N ALA A 24 -17.83 -4.54 -8.61
CA ALA A 24 -17.42 -3.46 -7.70
C ALA A 24 -15.97 -3.64 -7.23
N THR A 25 -15.58 -4.87 -6.86
CA THR A 25 -14.21 -5.18 -6.44
C THR A 25 -13.20 -4.92 -7.57
N PHE A 26 -13.50 -5.41 -8.78
CA PHE A 26 -12.64 -5.18 -9.95
C PHE A 26 -12.56 -3.70 -10.33
N ALA A 27 -13.66 -2.96 -10.23
CA ALA A 27 -13.69 -1.52 -10.46
C ALA A 27 -12.81 -0.77 -9.45
N GLY A 28 -12.91 -1.11 -8.17
CA GLY A 28 -12.06 -0.54 -7.11
C GLY A 28 -10.57 -0.80 -7.36
N MET A 29 -10.19 -2.05 -7.66
CA MET A 29 -8.80 -2.40 -7.98
C MET A 29 -8.28 -1.65 -9.23
N LEU A 30 -9.13 -1.49 -10.25
CA LEU A 30 -8.76 -0.73 -11.46
C LEU A 30 -8.57 0.75 -11.13
N GLN A 31 -9.44 1.32 -10.30
CA GLN A 31 -9.35 2.71 -9.87
C GLN A 31 -8.07 2.98 -9.08
N GLU A 32 -7.72 2.10 -8.12
CA GLU A 32 -6.46 2.18 -7.39
C GLU A 32 -5.25 2.10 -8.32
N MET A 33 -5.27 1.17 -9.28
CA MET A 33 -4.21 1.02 -10.27
C MET A 33 -4.06 2.29 -11.12
N ARG A 34 -5.18 2.87 -11.59
CA ARG A 34 -5.19 4.12 -12.36
C ARG A 34 -4.68 5.31 -11.55
N ALA A 35 -5.09 5.45 -10.30
CA ALA A 35 -4.62 6.51 -9.41
C ALA A 35 -3.09 6.45 -9.23
N ALA A 36 -2.53 5.25 -9.05
CA ALA A 36 -1.09 5.07 -8.96
C ALA A 36 -0.36 5.22 -10.32
N ALA A 37 -1.02 4.85 -11.43
CA ALA A 37 -0.47 4.95 -12.78
C ALA A 37 -0.18 6.39 -13.23
N LEU A 38 -0.88 7.39 -12.65
CA LEU A 38 -0.61 8.82 -12.89
C LEU A 38 0.83 9.22 -12.55
N PHE A 39 1.45 8.54 -11.58
CA PHE A 39 2.81 8.83 -11.12
C PHE A 39 3.89 8.07 -11.90
N VAL A 40 3.52 7.35 -12.96
CA VAL A 40 4.46 6.62 -13.83
C VAL A 40 4.75 7.47 -15.08
N PRO A 41 5.96 8.04 -15.21
CA PRO A 41 6.38 8.84 -16.36
C PRO A 41 6.45 8.03 -17.66
N ALA A 42 6.47 8.73 -18.80
CA ALA A 42 6.36 8.11 -20.13
C ALA A 42 7.53 7.16 -20.48
N ASP A 43 8.75 7.47 -20.05
CA ASP A 43 9.92 6.60 -20.19
C ASP A 43 9.78 5.31 -19.37
N GLU A 44 9.25 5.41 -18.15
CA GLU A 44 8.93 4.24 -17.32
C GLU A 44 7.78 3.39 -17.91
N ARG A 45 6.81 4.02 -18.58
CA ARG A 45 5.76 3.30 -19.34
C ARG A 45 6.35 2.50 -20.50
N ALA A 46 7.38 3.02 -21.17
CA ALA A 46 8.08 2.27 -22.22
C ALA A 46 8.76 1.00 -21.65
N VAL A 47 9.33 1.09 -20.45
CA VAL A 47 9.84 -0.08 -19.72
C VAL A 47 8.72 -1.08 -19.42
N LEU A 48 7.59 -0.61 -18.90
CA LEU A 48 6.43 -1.46 -18.64
C LEU A 48 5.95 -2.15 -19.92
N ARG A 49 5.82 -1.43 -21.03
CA ARG A 49 5.43 -1.99 -22.33
C ARG A 49 6.36 -3.09 -22.79
N ARG A 50 7.67 -2.91 -22.59
CA ARG A 50 8.68 -3.95 -22.87
C ARG A 50 8.46 -5.20 -22.00
N ILE A 51 8.18 -5.03 -20.71
CA ILE A 51 7.89 -6.14 -19.79
C ILE A 51 6.60 -6.87 -20.20
N MET A 52 5.53 -6.12 -20.48
CA MET A 52 4.20 -6.66 -20.82
C MET A 52 4.16 -7.30 -22.22
N GLY A 53 5.01 -6.87 -23.15
CA GLY A 53 5.04 -7.38 -24.53
C GLY A 53 5.61 -8.80 -24.68
N ARG A 54 6.15 -9.40 -23.62
CA ARG A 54 6.77 -10.74 -23.69
C ARG A 54 5.69 -11.83 -23.66
N ALA A 55 5.59 -12.60 -24.76
CA ALA A 55 4.60 -13.67 -24.90
C ALA A 55 4.89 -14.90 -24.02
N SER A 56 6.16 -15.14 -23.66
CA SER A 56 6.55 -16.27 -22.80
C SER A 56 7.80 -15.98 -21.95
N GLY A 57 7.73 -16.39 -20.68
CA GLY A 57 8.79 -16.24 -19.70
C GLY A 57 8.73 -14.93 -18.89
N THR A 58 9.58 -14.84 -17.86
CA THR A 58 9.77 -13.65 -17.04
C THR A 58 11.11 -13.02 -17.37
N TYR A 59 11.16 -11.69 -17.44
CA TYR A 59 12.43 -10.96 -17.51
C TYR A 59 13.13 -11.01 -16.15
N THR A 60 14.45 -11.04 -16.14
CA THR A 60 15.20 -10.61 -14.95
C THR A 60 15.31 -9.09 -14.93
N VAL A 61 15.71 -8.53 -13.78
CA VAL A 61 16.00 -7.09 -13.68
C VAL A 61 17.13 -6.70 -14.64
N GLU A 62 18.18 -7.50 -14.75
CA GLU A 62 19.31 -7.25 -15.67
C GLU A 62 18.91 -7.30 -17.15
N ASP A 63 17.93 -8.12 -17.54
CA ASP A 63 17.43 -8.13 -18.92
C ASP A 63 16.83 -6.77 -19.32
N VAL A 64 16.15 -6.12 -18.36
CA VAL A 64 15.46 -4.84 -18.56
C VAL A 64 16.43 -3.67 -18.36
N PHE A 65 17.26 -3.77 -17.31
CA PHE A 65 18.22 -2.76 -16.87
C PHE A 65 19.61 -3.41 -16.70
N PRO A 66 20.42 -3.48 -17.78
CA PRO A 66 21.72 -4.15 -17.74
C PRO A 66 22.64 -3.59 -16.67
N ASP A 67 22.64 -2.28 -16.45
CA ASP A 67 23.49 -1.59 -15.48
C ASP A 67 22.78 -1.35 -14.12
N PHE A 68 21.84 -2.21 -13.76
CA PHE A 68 21.06 -2.04 -12.53
C PHE A 68 21.95 -1.96 -11.28
N ALA A 69 21.74 -0.87 -10.51
CA ALA A 69 22.30 -0.63 -9.18
C ALA A 69 21.19 -0.20 -8.21
N ARG A 70 21.38 -0.42 -6.90
CA ARG A 70 20.35 -0.14 -5.88
C ARG A 70 20.10 1.35 -5.61
N ASP A 71 21.00 2.21 -6.04
CA ASP A 71 20.91 3.67 -5.98
C ASP A 71 20.55 4.31 -7.33
N SER A 72 20.21 3.48 -8.32
CA SER A 72 19.92 3.94 -9.69
C SER A 72 18.45 4.31 -9.90
N GLY A 73 18.20 5.09 -10.96
CA GLY A 73 16.85 5.37 -11.45
C GLY A 73 16.06 4.10 -11.79
N ALA A 74 16.72 3.02 -12.19
CA ALA A 74 16.07 1.74 -12.48
C ALA A 74 15.35 1.15 -11.26
N LEU A 75 15.92 1.28 -10.05
CA LEU A 75 15.22 0.86 -8.84
C LEU A 75 13.98 1.71 -8.58
N THR A 76 14.07 3.02 -8.80
CA THR A 76 12.93 3.93 -8.68
C THR A 76 11.81 3.55 -9.64
N THR A 77 12.13 3.26 -10.91
CA THR A 77 11.16 2.77 -11.91
C THR A 77 10.51 1.47 -11.46
N LEU A 78 11.29 0.46 -11.04
CA LEU A 78 10.74 -0.81 -10.56
C LEU A 78 9.83 -0.64 -9.34
N ARG A 79 10.19 0.26 -8.41
CA ARG A 79 9.36 0.60 -7.24
C ARG A 79 8.06 1.25 -7.66
N ARG A 80 8.09 2.23 -8.58
CA ARG A 80 6.87 2.88 -9.10
C ARG A 80 5.95 1.89 -9.79
N LEU A 81 6.48 1.05 -10.67
CA LEU A 81 5.70 0.01 -11.34
C LEU A 81 5.14 -1.04 -10.36
N ARG A 82 5.84 -1.33 -9.27
CA ARG A 82 5.34 -2.20 -8.18
C ARG A 82 4.20 -1.53 -7.40
N THR A 83 4.37 -0.27 -7.02
CA THR A 83 3.37 0.54 -6.31
C THR A 83 2.12 0.70 -7.16
N ALA A 84 2.26 0.92 -8.46
CA ALA A 84 1.16 0.96 -9.42
C ALA A 84 0.61 -0.43 -9.78
N GLN A 85 0.90 -1.46 -8.97
CA GLN A 85 0.32 -2.80 -9.07
C GLN A 85 0.57 -3.54 -10.39
N PHE A 86 1.54 -3.13 -11.22
CA PHE A 86 1.86 -3.83 -12.47
C PHE A 86 2.73 -5.06 -12.28
N ILE A 87 3.79 -4.90 -11.48
CA ILE A 87 4.83 -5.92 -11.31
C ILE A 87 5.14 -6.20 -9.84
N ARG A 88 5.87 -7.28 -9.62
CA ARG A 88 6.51 -7.63 -8.34
C ARG A 88 7.76 -8.46 -8.60
N PRO A 89 8.72 -8.51 -7.67
CA PRO A 89 9.76 -9.53 -7.74
C PRO A 89 9.11 -10.92 -7.55
N ALA A 90 9.64 -11.93 -8.22
CA ALA A 90 9.06 -13.28 -8.23
C ALA A 90 9.58 -14.16 -7.10
N GLY A 91 10.84 -13.95 -6.71
CA GLY A 91 11.53 -14.70 -5.67
C GLY A 91 11.50 -13.96 -4.35
N ARG A 92 12.45 -13.02 -4.17
CA ARG A 92 12.62 -12.29 -2.91
C ARG A 92 11.87 -10.97 -2.97
N ASP A 93 11.40 -10.44 -1.85
CA ASP A 93 10.66 -9.17 -1.81
C ASP A 93 11.51 -7.92 -2.12
N MET A 94 12.75 -8.12 -2.61
CA MET A 94 13.76 -7.14 -2.94
C MET A 94 14.19 -7.25 -4.41
N TRP A 95 14.60 -6.13 -5.00
CA TRP A 95 15.10 -6.07 -6.36
C TRP A 95 16.63 -6.25 -6.41
N ASP A 96 17.07 -7.26 -7.15
CA ASP A 96 18.48 -7.53 -7.47
C ASP A 96 18.61 -7.87 -8.96
N ARG A 97 19.83 -7.80 -9.53
CA ARG A 97 20.06 -7.99 -10.99
C ARG A 97 19.45 -9.29 -11.53
N GLY A 98 19.66 -10.40 -10.84
CA GLY A 98 19.12 -11.71 -11.24
C GLY A 98 17.67 -11.98 -10.80
N GLU A 99 17.03 -11.05 -10.10
CA GLU A 99 15.64 -11.22 -9.65
C GLU A 99 14.68 -11.20 -10.84
N ARG A 100 13.69 -12.10 -10.83
CA ARG A 100 12.71 -12.19 -11.91
C ARG A 100 11.58 -11.20 -11.67
N ILE A 101 11.20 -10.51 -12.72
CA ILE A 101 10.06 -9.58 -12.74
C ILE A 101 8.81 -10.40 -13.07
N ALA A 102 7.92 -10.55 -12.10
CA ALA A 102 6.61 -11.15 -12.29
C ALA A 102 5.56 -10.05 -12.54
N ILE A 103 4.77 -10.23 -13.59
CA ILE A 103 3.58 -9.40 -13.84
C ILE A 103 2.47 -9.86 -12.89
N LYS A 104 1.79 -8.91 -12.24
CA LYS A 104 0.64 -9.23 -11.38
C LYS A 104 -0.54 -9.73 -12.24
N PRO A 105 -1.25 -10.80 -11.85
CA PRO A 105 -2.34 -11.36 -12.68
C PRO A 105 -3.40 -10.34 -13.07
N PHE A 106 -3.82 -9.49 -12.12
CA PHE A 106 -4.77 -8.42 -12.38
C PHE A 106 -4.25 -7.42 -13.42
N ALA A 107 -3.02 -6.93 -13.26
CA ALA A 107 -2.40 -6.03 -14.23
C ALA A 107 -2.30 -6.64 -15.63
N ARG A 108 -1.99 -7.94 -15.73
CA ARG A 108 -1.98 -8.64 -17.02
C ARG A 108 -3.37 -8.66 -17.65
N LEU A 109 -4.39 -9.01 -16.88
CA LEU A 109 -5.77 -9.05 -17.35
C LEU A 109 -6.21 -7.67 -17.86
N VAL A 110 -5.98 -6.61 -17.08
CA VAL A 110 -6.37 -5.25 -17.48
C VAL A 110 -5.62 -4.81 -18.73
N TRP A 111 -4.31 -5.05 -18.79
CA TRP A 111 -3.50 -4.71 -19.97
C TRP A 111 -3.99 -5.41 -21.24
N ASP A 112 -4.31 -6.70 -21.16
CA ASP A 112 -4.77 -7.47 -22.32
C ASP A 112 -6.20 -7.10 -22.76
N ARG A 113 -7.05 -6.65 -21.83
CA ARG A 113 -8.47 -6.36 -22.12
C ARG A 113 -8.77 -4.89 -22.41
N LEU A 114 -8.10 -3.97 -21.73
CA LEU A 114 -8.32 -2.52 -21.88
C LEU A 114 -7.22 -1.85 -22.69
N GLY A 115 -6.01 -2.42 -22.72
CA GLY A 115 -4.85 -1.79 -23.33
C GLY A 115 -4.22 -0.72 -22.44
N GLU A 116 -3.04 -0.26 -22.86
CA GLU A 116 -2.26 0.74 -22.13
C GLU A 116 -2.99 2.09 -22.05
N ASP A 117 -3.52 2.59 -23.15
CA ASP A 117 -4.11 3.93 -23.24
C ASP A 117 -5.26 4.12 -22.23
N ALA A 118 -6.10 3.10 -22.07
CA ALA A 118 -7.22 3.14 -21.13
C ALA A 118 -6.78 3.06 -19.65
N ILE A 119 -5.59 2.54 -19.35
CA ILE A 119 -5.04 2.49 -17.99
C ILE A 119 -4.43 3.84 -17.60
N PHE A 120 -3.80 4.52 -18.55
CA PHE A 120 -3.08 5.78 -18.30
C PHE A 120 -3.87 7.03 -18.74
N ALA A 121 -5.09 6.88 -19.23
CA ALA A 121 -5.98 7.99 -19.54
C ALA A 121 -6.22 8.84 -18.27
N PRO A 122 -6.20 10.18 -18.40
CA PRO A 122 -6.57 11.06 -17.30
C PRO A 122 -8.03 10.80 -16.88
N ALA A 123 -8.33 11.00 -15.60
CA ALA A 123 -9.65 10.73 -15.04
C ALA A 123 -10.78 11.53 -15.71
N GLU A 124 -10.48 12.64 -16.37
CA GLU A 124 -11.44 13.46 -17.13
C GLU A 124 -11.95 12.75 -18.41
N ASP A 125 -11.16 11.82 -18.96
CA ASP A 125 -11.54 11.02 -20.14
C ASP A 125 -12.05 9.62 -19.76
N ALA A 126 -12.09 9.29 -18.46
CA ALA A 126 -12.69 8.04 -18.02
C ALA A 126 -14.22 8.18 -18.15
N PRO A 127 -14.91 7.26 -18.86
CA PRO A 127 -16.36 7.29 -18.90
C PRO A 127 -16.88 7.23 -17.46
N GLU A 128 -17.65 8.24 -17.10
CA GLU A 128 -18.34 8.43 -15.82
C GLU A 128 -19.30 7.26 -15.57
N ALA A 129 -18.74 6.11 -15.22
CA ALA A 129 -19.48 4.91 -14.90
C ALA A 129 -19.22 4.59 -13.42
N ALA A 130 -20.29 4.74 -12.64
CA ALA A 130 -20.37 4.60 -11.19
C ALA A 130 -19.82 5.80 -10.40
N ALA A 131 -20.53 6.93 -10.48
CA ALA A 131 -20.73 7.74 -9.28
C ALA A 131 -21.23 6.78 -8.18
N ALA A 132 -20.37 6.57 -7.18
CA ALA A 132 -20.71 5.85 -5.97
C ALA A 132 -21.93 6.52 -5.35
N ASP A 133 -22.91 5.70 -4.93
CA ASP A 133 -23.94 6.14 -4.00
C ASP A 133 -23.24 6.82 -2.81
N GLU A 134 -23.61 8.08 -2.61
CA GLU A 134 -23.25 8.90 -1.47
C GLU A 134 -23.70 8.14 -0.21
N VAL A 135 -22.75 7.60 0.57
CA VAL A 135 -23.06 7.11 1.91
C VAL A 135 -23.31 8.33 2.78
N ASP A 136 -24.57 8.67 2.98
CA ASP A 136 -25.02 9.69 3.94
C ASP A 136 -24.59 9.27 5.35
N LEU A 137 -23.54 9.92 5.85
CA LEU A 137 -23.04 9.82 7.22
C LEU A 137 -23.84 10.71 8.18
N ALA A 138 -25.16 10.79 8.01
CA ALA A 138 -26.05 11.30 9.04
C ALA A 138 -25.97 10.36 10.27
N ALA A 139 -25.12 10.75 11.22
CA ALA A 139 -25.06 10.13 12.54
C ALA A 139 -26.44 10.18 13.20
N PRO A 140 -26.91 9.12 13.86
CA PRO A 140 -28.14 9.20 14.64
C PRO A 140 -27.94 10.24 15.75
N GLU A 141 -28.83 11.23 15.76
CA GLU A 141 -28.97 12.17 16.88
C GLU A 141 -29.14 11.36 18.17
N VAL A 142 -28.11 11.40 19.01
CA VAL A 142 -28.15 10.87 20.38
C VAL A 142 -29.06 11.81 21.17
N ASP A 143 -30.29 11.36 21.34
CA ASP A 143 -31.30 12.03 22.15
C ASP A 143 -30.81 12.11 23.61
N GLU A 144 -30.82 13.32 24.16
CA GLU A 144 -30.40 13.64 25.51
C GLU A 144 -31.28 12.93 26.55
N LEU A 145 -30.67 12.13 27.44
CA LEU A 145 -31.32 11.78 28.70
C LEU A 145 -30.31 11.71 29.86
N GLY A 146 -30.31 12.79 30.65
CA GLY A 146 -30.51 12.65 32.08
C GLY A 146 -29.29 12.82 32.99
N SER A 147 -29.18 14.02 33.55
CA SER A 147 -28.55 14.36 34.82
C SER A 147 -28.50 13.21 35.83
N ARG A 148 -27.30 12.93 36.37
CA ARG A 148 -27.13 12.47 37.75
C ARG A 148 -25.77 12.88 38.32
N GLU A 149 -25.80 14.04 38.94
CA GLU A 149 -24.94 14.44 40.05
C GLU A 149 -25.01 13.37 41.18
N THR A 150 -23.86 12.92 41.71
CA THR A 150 -23.52 12.96 43.15
C THR A 150 -22.28 12.12 43.51
N ALA A 151 -21.46 12.74 44.37
CA ALA A 151 -20.74 12.15 45.52
C ALA A 151 -19.46 11.30 45.30
N ARG A 152 -18.31 11.97 45.47
CA ARG A 152 -17.43 11.88 46.66
C ARG A 152 -17.18 10.48 47.27
N LEU A 153 -15.93 10.01 47.18
CA LEU A 153 -15.27 9.21 48.22
C LEU A 153 -13.77 9.50 48.18
N GLU A 154 -13.32 10.21 49.22
CA GLU A 154 -11.94 10.35 49.67
C GLU A 154 -11.48 9.06 50.39
N SER A 155 -10.17 9.01 50.68
CA SER A 155 -9.37 7.99 51.37
C SER A 155 -8.75 6.96 50.40
N ASP A 156 -7.44 6.70 50.38
CA ASP A 156 -6.49 6.79 51.48
C ASP A 156 -5.04 6.88 50.96
N GLU A 157 -4.19 7.53 51.76
CA GLU A 157 -2.77 7.79 51.55
C GLU A 157 -1.92 6.51 51.45
N LEU A 158 -0.98 6.48 50.51
CA LEU A 158 0.33 5.84 50.73
C LEU A 158 1.41 6.67 50.03
N ALA A 159 2.04 7.54 50.82
CA ALA A 159 3.24 8.29 50.47
C ALA A 159 4.49 7.40 50.62
N VAL A 160 5.36 7.38 49.61
CA VAL A 160 6.82 7.29 49.80
C VAL A 160 7.52 8.11 48.69
N PRO A 161 8.59 8.85 48.99
CA PRO A 161 8.95 10.08 48.30
C PRO A 161 10.18 9.94 47.39
N GLY A 162 10.31 10.89 46.47
CA GLY A 162 11.63 11.33 45.99
C GLY A 162 11.88 11.12 44.50
N SER A 163 11.62 12.17 43.71
CA SER A 163 12.68 12.64 42.81
C SER A 163 12.45 14.12 42.50
N LYS A 164 13.48 14.90 42.79
CA LYS A 164 13.55 16.33 42.50
C LYS A 164 13.91 16.52 41.02
N GLU A 165 13.57 17.71 40.55
CA GLU A 165 14.30 18.44 39.50
C GLU A 165 13.78 18.32 38.06
N THR A 166 12.65 19.01 37.85
CA THR A 166 12.35 19.65 36.57
C THR A 166 13.27 20.87 36.40
N ALA A 167 14.22 20.79 35.47
CA ALA A 167 14.99 21.96 35.05
C ALA A 167 15.27 21.94 33.54
N ARG A 168 14.56 22.84 32.85
CA ARG A 168 15.01 23.66 31.71
C ARG A 168 15.19 22.95 30.36
N LEU A 169 14.12 22.95 29.56
CA LEU A 169 14.25 23.15 28.11
C LEU A 169 14.84 24.55 27.87
N LYS A 170 16.11 24.60 27.49
CA LYS A 170 16.67 25.72 26.74
C LYS A 170 16.90 25.22 25.31
N ASN A 171 16.15 25.82 24.39
CA ASN A 171 16.45 25.84 22.97
C ASN A 171 17.89 26.30 22.74
N ASN A 172 18.68 25.52 22.01
CA ASN A 172 19.48 26.04 20.91
C ASN A 172 19.94 24.93 19.94
N PRO A 173 20.24 25.28 18.68
CA PRO A 173 20.24 24.41 17.52
C PRO A 173 21.63 23.90 17.17
N ALA A 174 21.67 22.95 16.24
CA ALA A 174 22.86 22.33 15.64
C ALA A 174 23.53 21.25 16.51
N ALA A 175 22.98 20.04 16.46
CA ALA A 175 23.75 18.82 16.65
C ALA A 175 23.50 17.93 15.43
N ALA A 176 24.56 17.70 14.66
CA ALA A 176 24.60 16.69 13.62
C ALA A 176 24.33 15.33 14.27
N TRP A 177 23.43 14.56 13.66
CA TRP A 177 23.14 13.20 14.08
C TRP A 177 24.28 12.33 13.55
N ASP A 178 25.13 11.84 14.44
CA ASP A 178 26.19 10.89 14.15
C ASP A 178 25.61 9.47 14.24
N ASP A 179 25.84 8.65 13.21
CA ASP A 179 25.19 7.34 13.02
C ASP A 179 25.76 6.25 13.95
N ASP A 180 26.75 6.56 14.79
CA ASP A 180 27.41 5.60 15.68
C ASP A 180 26.69 5.39 17.04
N ASP A 181 25.67 6.19 17.39
CA ASP A 181 24.96 6.07 18.67
C ASP A 181 23.77 5.08 18.67
N VAL A 182 23.48 4.41 17.55
CA VAL A 182 22.24 3.61 17.39
C VAL A 182 22.44 2.11 17.72
N LEU A 183 23.67 1.62 17.91
CA LEU A 183 23.96 0.17 17.96
C LEU A 183 24.65 -0.35 19.23
N ASP A 184 24.40 0.26 20.40
CA ASP A 184 24.93 -0.26 21.69
C ASP A 184 23.91 -1.10 22.48
N PHE A 185 22.67 -1.27 21.99
CA PHE A 185 21.65 -2.08 22.67
C PHE A 185 21.67 -3.58 22.31
N LEU A 186 22.56 -4.02 21.42
CA LEU A 186 22.56 -5.38 20.84
C LEU A 186 23.80 -6.23 21.19
N LYS A 187 24.64 -5.78 22.12
CA LYS A 187 25.78 -6.57 22.60
C LYS A 187 25.75 -6.67 24.12
N ASP A 188 25.00 -7.64 24.62
CA ASP A 188 25.44 -8.53 25.69
C ASP A 188 24.32 -9.54 26.00
N ASP A 189 24.52 -10.77 25.52
CA ASP A 189 24.11 -11.98 26.24
C ASP A 189 24.70 -13.21 25.51
N THR A 190 25.96 -13.53 25.84
CA THR A 190 26.48 -14.89 25.63
C THR A 190 26.94 -15.41 26.99
N PRO A 191 26.26 -16.39 27.61
CA PRO A 191 26.73 -16.96 28.86
C PRO A 191 27.89 -17.93 28.57
N GLY A 192 28.98 -17.76 29.31
CA GLY A 192 30.05 -18.75 29.46
C GLY A 192 29.81 -19.68 30.64
#